data_AF-A0A1V2KB54-F1
#
_entry.id   AF-A0A1V2KB54-F1
#
_cell.length_a   1.000
_cell.length_b   1.000
_cell.length_c   1.000
_cell.angle_alpha   90.00
_cell.angle_beta   90.00
_cell.angle_gamma   90.00
#
_symmetry.space_group_name_H-M   'P 1'
#
loop_
_entity.id
_entity.type
_entity.pdbx_description
1 polymer ?
#
loop_
_entity_poly.entity_id
_entity_poly.type
_entity_poly.pdbx_seq_one_letter_code
_entity_poly.pdbx_strand_id
1 'polypeptide(L)'
;MSHSDVLLGEVETLRRLRRHRADRAERALREAKRAQQALLAHIQQAQDALEQTRQEEALQSAQLLSRHQGQVLSMQALKSWGTQERSLSANTRREMGQLEALKGQREEKQTRVGSAQKQVTECLRQVEKLQELSLLLAQEPT
;
A
#
# COMPACT_ATOMS: atom_id res chain seq x y z
N MET A 1 -41.10 -10.38 -34.69
CA MET A 1 -40.41 -10.08 -33.42
C MET A 1 -41.17 -8.96 -32.77
N SER A 2 -41.63 -9.18 -31.53
CA SER A 2 -42.27 -8.12 -30.76
C SER A 2 -41.22 -7.08 -30.34
N HIS A 3 -41.64 -5.85 -30.06
CA HIS A 3 -40.73 -4.80 -29.54
C HIS A 3 -40.05 -5.26 -28.23
N SER A 4 -40.76 -6.04 -27.42
CA SER A 4 -40.27 -6.63 -26.17
C SER A 4 -39.11 -7.61 -26.37
N ASP A 5 -39.11 -8.41 -27.44
CA ASP A 5 -38.02 -9.35 -27.73
C ASP A 5 -36.70 -8.63 -28.06
N VAL A 6 -36.79 -7.48 -28.74
CA VAL A 6 -35.63 -6.65 -29.08
C VAL A 6 -35.04 -6.01 -27.81
N LEU A 7 -35.90 -5.46 -26.94
CA LEU A 7 -35.49 -4.87 -25.67
C LEU A 7 -34.83 -5.89 -24.72
N LEU A 8 -35.35 -7.13 -24.66
CA LEU A 8 -34.75 -8.20 -23.87
C LEU A 8 -33.34 -8.56 -24.38
N GLY A 9 -33.13 -8.58 -25.70
CA GLY A 9 -31.81 -8.77 -26.31
C GLY A 9 -30.81 -7.68 -25.92
N GLU A 10 -31.23 -6.41 -25.98
CA GLU A 10 -30.40 -5.27 -25.58
C GLU A 10 -30.04 -5.32 -24.08
N VAL A 11 -31.00 -5.66 -23.22
CA VAL A 11 -30.77 -5.81 -21.78
C VAL A 11 -29.78 -6.93 -21.48
N GLU A 12 -29.82 -8.04 -22.21
CA GLU A 12 -28.85 -9.14 -22.07
C GLU A 12 -27.42 -8.67 -22.40
N THR A 13 -27.25 -7.89 -23.48
CA THR A 13 -25.94 -7.33 -23.84
C THR A 13 -25.42 -6.38 -22.77
N LEU A 14 -26.28 -5.50 -22.23
CA LEU A 14 -25.94 -4.59 -21.14
C LEU A 14 -25.59 -5.36 -19.87
N ARG A 15 -26.28 -6.45 -19.56
CA ARG A 15 -26.01 -7.30 -18.39
C ARG A 15 -24.60 -7.87 -18.46
N ARG A 16 -24.21 -8.42 -19.60
CA ARG A 16 -22.85 -8.95 -19.83
C ARG A 16 -21.77 -7.87 -19.64
N LEU A 17 -22.01 -6.69 -20.20
CA LEU A 17 -21.08 -5.55 -20.07
C LEU A 17 -20.92 -5.10 -18.61
N ARG A 18 -22.03 -4.95 -17.86
CA ARG A 18 -21.98 -4.51 -16.46
C ARG A 18 -21.34 -5.56 -15.55
N ARG A 19 -21.60 -6.84 -15.80
CA ARG A 19 -20.92 -7.95 -15.10
C ARG A 19 -19.41 -7.91 -15.32
N HIS A 20 -18.97 -7.76 -16.57
CA HIS A 20 -17.55 -7.62 -16.87
C HIS A 20 -16.91 -6.39 -16.17
N ARG A 21 -17.62 -5.26 -16.08
CA ARG A 21 -17.15 -4.08 -15.33
C ARG A 21 -17.03 -4.35 -13.83
N ALA A 22 -17.99 -5.05 -13.23
CA ALA A 22 -17.94 -5.48 -11.84
C ALA A 22 -16.74 -6.42 -11.59
N ASP A 23 -16.55 -7.43 -12.44
CA ASP A 23 -15.41 -8.35 -12.36
C ASP A 23 -14.07 -7.61 -12.45
N ARG A 24 -13.97 -6.61 -13.34
CA ARG A 24 -12.78 -5.75 -13.46
C ARG A 24 -12.56 -4.91 -12.21
N ALA A 25 -13.60 -4.29 -11.66
CA ALA A 25 -13.50 -3.51 -10.43
C ALA A 25 -13.05 -4.37 -9.26
N GLU A 26 -13.55 -5.61 -9.16
CA GLU A 26 -13.11 -6.56 -8.13
C GLU A 26 -11.65 -6.95 -8.27
N ARG A 27 -11.17 -7.19 -9.51
CA ARG A 27 -9.75 -7.47 -9.76
C ARG A 27 -8.88 -6.29 -9.34
N ALA A 28 -9.27 -5.07 -9.70
CA ALA A 28 -8.56 -3.86 -9.29
C ALA A 28 -8.52 -3.71 -7.76
N LEU A 29 -9.62 -4.02 -7.06
CA LEU A 29 -9.64 -4.04 -5.59
C LEU A 29 -8.69 -5.08 -5.00
N ARG A 30 -8.65 -6.30 -5.56
CA ARG A 30 -7.72 -7.35 -5.11
C ARG A 30 -6.27 -6.93 -5.31
N GLU A 31 -5.95 -6.32 -6.45
CA GLU A 31 -4.61 -5.78 -6.75
C GLU A 31 -4.22 -4.65 -5.78
N ALA A 32 -5.13 -3.71 -5.52
CA ALA A 32 -4.90 -2.63 -4.56
C ALA A 32 -4.63 -3.17 -3.15
N LYS A 33 -5.42 -4.16 -2.69
CA LYS A 33 -5.21 -4.82 -1.40
C LYS A 33 -3.88 -5.58 -1.33
N ARG A 34 -3.50 -6.29 -2.40
CA ARG A 34 -2.19 -6.97 -2.48
C ARG A 34 -1.04 -5.96 -2.41
N ALA A 35 -1.13 -4.85 -3.12
CA ALA A 35 -0.13 -3.79 -3.07
C ALA A 35 -0.02 -3.15 -1.67
N GLN A 36 -1.14 -2.98 -0.97
CA GLN A 36 -1.15 -2.55 0.43
C GLN A 36 -0.46 -3.56 1.35
N GLN A 37 -0.77 -4.84 1.20
CA GLN A 37 -0.16 -5.89 2.02
C GLN A 37 1.34 -6.02 1.77
N ALA A 38 1.79 -5.91 0.52
CA ALA A 38 3.21 -5.87 0.17
C ALA A 38 3.92 -4.67 0.82
N LEU A 39 3.30 -3.49 0.83
CA LEU A 39 3.84 -2.32 1.51
C LEU A 39 3.99 -2.56 3.02
N LEU A 40 3.00 -3.18 3.66
CA LEU A 40 3.08 -3.50 5.10
C LEU A 40 4.23 -4.48 5.40
N ALA A 41 4.43 -5.48 4.53
CA ALA A 41 5.57 -6.39 4.66
C ALA A 41 6.91 -5.65 4.52
N HIS A 42 7.03 -4.72 3.57
CA HIS A 42 8.23 -3.90 3.42
C HIS A 42 8.48 -2.97 4.60
N ILE A 43 7.42 -2.38 5.18
CA ILE A 43 7.53 -1.58 6.40
C ILE A 43 8.07 -2.44 7.54
N GLN A 44 7.54 -3.65 7.73
CA GLN A 44 8.01 -4.56 8.78
C GLN A 44 9.49 -4.93 8.56
N GLN A 45 9.87 -5.32 7.35
CA GLN A 45 11.26 -5.63 7.02
C GLN A 45 12.19 -4.44 7.27
N ALA A 46 11.78 -3.22 6.91
CA ALA A 46 12.57 -2.02 7.17
C ALA A 46 12.67 -1.68 8.66
N GLN A 47 11.65 -1.99 9.45
CA GLN A 47 11.70 -1.87 10.92
C GLN A 47 12.68 -2.85 11.54
N ASP A 48 12.63 -4.11 11.11
CA ASP A 48 13.53 -5.16 11.62
C ASP A 48 14.99 -4.84 11.26
N ALA A 49 15.24 -4.38 10.02
CA ALA A 49 16.57 -3.95 9.58
C ALA A 49 17.07 -2.75 10.40
N LEU A 50 16.23 -1.74 10.62
CA LEU A 50 16.58 -0.58 11.43
C LEU A 50 16.91 -0.96 12.89
N GLU A 51 16.17 -1.91 13.47
CA GLU A 51 16.42 -2.41 14.81
C GLU A 51 17.80 -3.08 14.90
N GLN A 52 18.17 -3.89 13.90
CA GLN A 52 19.49 -4.51 13.80
C GLN A 52 20.59 -3.45 13.69
N THR A 53 20.46 -2.49 12.77
CA THR A 53 21.44 -1.40 12.61
C THR A 53 21.60 -0.58 13.88
N ARG A 54 20.51 -0.32 14.63
CA ARG A 54 20.59 0.37 15.92
C ARG A 54 21.36 -0.41 16.97
N GLN A 55 21.19 -1.72 17.04
CA GLN A 55 21.96 -2.57 17.96
C GLN A 55 23.44 -2.57 17.59
N GLU A 56 23.77 -2.69 16.31
CA GLU A 56 25.15 -2.62 15.82
C GLU A 56 25.78 -1.24 16.09
N GLU A 57 25.05 -0.15 15.82
CA GLU A 57 25.49 1.21 16.13
C GLU A 57 25.78 1.37 17.62
N ALA A 58 24.90 0.87 18.49
CA ALA A 58 25.08 0.95 19.95
C ALA A 58 26.32 0.18 20.40
N LEU A 59 26.55 -1.03 19.87
CA LEU A 59 27.74 -1.83 20.16
C LEU A 59 29.02 -1.13 19.71
N GLN A 60 29.04 -0.62 18.47
CA GLN A 60 30.21 0.06 17.91
C GLN A 60 30.49 1.37 18.64
N SER A 61 29.44 2.13 18.99
CA SER A 61 29.56 3.36 19.77
C SER A 61 30.08 3.10 21.18
N ALA A 62 29.62 2.03 21.85
CA ALA A 62 30.13 1.64 23.15
C ALA A 62 31.63 1.23 23.10
N GLN A 63 32.05 0.51 22.06
CA GLN A 63 33.46 0.18 21.85
C GLN A 63 34.30 1.43 21.55
N LEU A 64 33.77 2.36 20.76
CA LEU A 64 34.44 3.62 20.44
C LEU A 64 34.63 4.47 21.71
N LEU A 65 33.59 4.58 22.52
CA LEU A 65 33.61 5.27 23.80
C LEU A 65 34.63 4.64 24.75
N SER A 66 34.65 3.31 24.90
CA SER A 66 35.57 2.64 25.82
C SER A 66 37.04 2.84 25.44
N ARG A 67 37.35 2.95 24.14
CA ARG A 67 38.71 3.25 23.65
C ARG A 67 39.20 4.63 24.05
N HIS A 68 38.29 5.60 24.18
CA HIS A 68 38.62 7.01 24.44
C HIS A 68 38.32 7.46 25.87
N GLN A 69 37.58 6.67 26.64
CA GLN A 69 37.22 6.97 28.02
C GLN A 69 38.47 7.08 28.90
N GLY A 70 38.57 8.19 29.65
CA GLY A 70 39.69 8.44 30.56
C GLY A 70 41.00 8.85 29.90
N GLN A 71 41.03 9.03 28.57
CA GLN A 71 42.21 9.50 27.84
C GLN A 71 42.15 11.01 27.60
N VAL A 72 43.29 11.71 27.73
CA VAL A 72 43.43 13.10 27.27
C VAL A 72 43.63 13.08 25.76
N LEU A 73 42.61 13.49 25.02
CA LEU A 73 42.63 13.49 23.56
C LEU A 73 43.20 14.80 23.01
N SER A 74 43.97 14.69 21.93
CA SER A 74 44.33 15.86 21.13
C SER A 74 43.10 16.37 20.37
N MET A 75 43.12 17.65 19.99
CA MET A 75 42.04 18.25 19.19
C MET A 75 41.81 17.50 17.86
N GLN A 76 42.86 16.94 17.25
CA GLN A 76 42.74 16.12 16.05
C GLN A 76 42.04 14.78 16.35
N ALA A 77 42.41 14.10 17.44
CA ALA A 77 41.78 12.85 17.87
C ALA A 77 40.29 13.04 18.23
N LEU A 78 39.95 14.16 18.85
CA LEU A 78 38.55 14.51 19.16
C LEU A 78 37.72 14.76 17.89
N LYS A 79 38.31 15.41 16.87
CA LYS A 79 37.66 15.58 15.55
C LYS A 79 37.44 14.25 14.84
N SER A 80 38.44 13.35 14.85
CA SER A 80 38.31 12.02 14.23
C SER A 80 37.25 11.17 14.93
N TRP A 81 37.19 11.20 16.27
CA TRP A 81 36.14 10.55 17.03
C TRP A 81 34.76 11.08 16.62
N GLY A 82 34.57 12.41 16.60
CA GLY A 82 33.31 13.00 16.18
C GLY A 82 32.91 12.70 14.73
N THR A 83 33.87 12.43 13.83
CA THR A 83 33.55 11.93 12.47
C THR A 83 33.13 10.46 12.48
N GLN A 84 33.75 9.63 13.31
CA GLN A 84 33.41 8.21 13.45
C GLN A 84 31.99 8.04 14.00
N GLU A 85 31.60 8.74 15.08
CA GLU A 85 30.22 8.70 15.60
C GLU A 85 29.18 9.17 14.59
N ARG A 86 29.49 10.24 13.84
CA ARG A 86 28.60 10.70 12.76
C ARG A 86 28.48 9.67 11.64
N SER A 87 29.54 8.95 11.32
CA SER A 87 29.50 7.88 10.31
C SER A 87 28.68 6.68 10.77
N LEU A 88 28.78 6.30 12.05
CA LEU A 88 28.00 5.21 12.66
C LEU A 88 26.50 5.53 12.62
N SER A 89 26.12 6.73 13.04
CA SER A 89 24.72 7.18 13.02
C SER A 89 24.16 7.47 11.62
N ALA A 90 25.03 7.62 10.60
CA ALA A 90 24.58 7.96 9.24
C ALA A 90 23.76 6.85 8.58
N ASN A 91 24.01 5.58 8.90
CA ASN A 91 23.25 4.45 8.36
C ASN A 91 21.85 4.41 8.99
N THR A 92 21.78 4.46 10.32
CA THR A 92 20.52 4.50 11.08
C THR A 92 19.62 5.66 10.65
N ARG A 93 20.19 6.85 10.43
CA ARG A 93 19.42 8.00 9.92
C ARG A 93 18.85 7.77 8.52
N ARG A 94 19.63 7.14 7.64
CA ARG A 94 19.18 6.80 6.27
C ARG A 94 18.03 5.80 6.31
N GLU A 95 18.15 4.75 7.12
CA GLU A 95 17.10 3.73 7.28
C GLU A 95 15.84 4.28 7.94
N MET A 96 15.98 5.15 8.93
CA MET A 96 14.84 5.89 9.50
C MET A 96 14.11 6.70 8.42
N GLY A 97 14.84 7.44 7.58
CA GLY A 97 14.25 8.20 6.48
C GLY A 97 13.53 7.31 5.46
N GLN A 98 14.09 6.14 5.13
CA GLN A 98 13.43 5.15 4.26
C GLN A 98 12.14 4.62 4.89
N LEU A 99 12.18 4.29 6.18
CA LEU A 99 11.01 3.82 6.92
C LEU A 99 9.90 4.89 6.97
N GLU A 100 10.25 6.15 7.18
CA GLU A 100 9.32 7.27 7.13
C GLU A 100 8.68 7.43 5.74
N ALA A 101 9.48 7.32 4.67
CA ALA A 101 8.98 7.34 3.30
C ALA A 101 7.99 6.19 3.02
N LEU A 102 8.29 4.97 3.49
CA LEU A 102 7.39 3.82 3.36
C LEU A 102 6.10 4.02 4.16
N LYS A 103 6.18 4.57 5.38
CA LYS A 103 5.00 4.92 6.18
C LYS A 103 4.15 5.99 5.50
N GLY A 104 4.77 6.98 4.85
CA GLY A 104 4.07 7.98 4.05
C GLY A 104 3.26 7.40 2.89
N GLN A 105 3.78 6.35 2.23
CA GLN A 105 3.04 5.65 1.16
C GLN A 105 1.81 4.89 1.65
N ARG A 106 1.69 4.62 2.95
CA ARG A 106 0.58 3.84 3.52
C ARG A 106 -0.77 4.51 3.29
N GLU A 107 -0.83 5.84 3.47
CA GLU A 107 -2.05 6.61 3.29
C GLU A 107 -2.51 6.57 1.83
N GLU A 108 -1.58 6.74 0.88
CA GLU A 108 -1.87 6.65 -0.56
C GLU A 108 -2.40 5.26 -0.95
N LYS A 109 -1.82 4.18 -0.42
CA LYS A 109 -2.35 2.82 -0.68
C LYS A 109 -3.73 2.63 -0.07
N GLN A 110 -3.98 3.19 1.12
CA GLN A 110 -5.29 3.12 1.78
C GLN A 110 -6.36 3.87 0.97
N THR A 111 -6.06 5.05 0.44
CA THR A 111 -7.01 5.80 -0.41
C THR A 111 -7.29 5.08 -1.72
N ARG A 112 -6.28 4.43 -2.33
CA ARG A 112 -6.45 3.56 -3.51
C ARG A 112 -7.35 2.35 -3.22
N VAL A 113 -7.20 1.70 -2.08
CA VAL A 113 -8.10 0.61 -1.67
C VAL A 113 -9.53 1.14 -1.47
N GLY A 114 -9.69 2.27 -0.77
CA GLY A 114 -11.01 2.86 -0.54
C GLY A 114 -11.71 3.28 -1.82
N SER A 115 -11.00 3.86 -2.79
CA SER A 115 -11.56 4.20 -4.11
C SER A 115 -11.95 2.96 -4.92
N ALA A 116 -11.12 1.91 -4.91
CA ALA A 116 -11.45 0.64 -5.56
C ALA A 116 -12.68 -0.04 -4.92
N GLN A 117 -12.84 0.04 -3.59
CA GLN A 117 -14.04 -0.45 -2.90
C GLN A 117 -15.30 0.28 -3.37
N LYS A 118 -15.26 1.61 -3.44
CA LYS A 118 -16.37 2.42 -3.95
C LYS A 118 -16.76 2.01 -5.37
N GLN A 119 -15.77 1.85 -6.26
CA GLN A 119 -16.02 1.41 -7.63
C GLN A 119 -16.67 0.02 -7.71
N VAL A 120 -16.24 -0.93 -6.87
CA VAL A 120 -16.89 -2.25 -6.79
C VAL A 120 -18.35 -2.10 -6.38
N THR A 121 -18.63 -1.35 -5.31
CA THR A 121 -20.01 -1.15 -4.84
C THR A 121 -20.90 -0.50 -5.89
N GLU A 122 -20.38 0.48 -6.62
CA GLU A 122 -21.11 1.14 -7.71
C GLU A 122 -21.41 0.17 -8.86
N CYS A 123 -20.42 -0.64 -9.28
CA CYS A 123 -20.60 -1.61 -10.35
C CYS A 123 -21.63 -2.69 -9.99
N LEU A 124 -21.59 -3.19 -8.74
CA LEU A 124 -22.55 -4.18 -8.25
C LEU A 124 -23.98 -3.61 -8.24
N ARG A 125 -24.16 -2.39 -7.73
CA ARG A 125 -25.46 -1.71 -7.76
C ARG A 125 -26.00 -1.55 -9.18
N GLN A 126 -25.13 -1.29 -10.15
CA GLN A 126 -25.55 -1.19 -11.55
C GLN A 126 -25.92 -2.55 -12.15
N VAL A 127 -25.32 -3.65 -11.70
CA VAL A 127 -25.69 -5.01 -12.11
C VAL A 127 -27.07 -5.36 -11.55
N GLU A 128 -27.28 -5.13 -10.25
CA GLU A 128 -28.57 -5.34 -9.57
C GLU A 128 -29.69 -4.55 -10.27
N LYS A 129 -29.47 -3.26 -10.55
CA LYS A 129 -30.43 -2.43 -11.28
C LYS A 129 -30.83 -3.02 -12.64
N LEU A 130 -29.90 -3.64 -13.38
CA LEU A 130 -30.25 -4.31 -14.65
C LEU A 130 -31.03 -5.60 -14.44
N GLN A 131 -30.73 -6.34 -13.37
CA GLN A 131 -31.47 -7.56 -13.05
C GLN A 131 -32.93 -7.20 -12.75
N GLU A 132 -33.18 -6.18 -11.94
CA GLU A 132 -34.52 -5.67 -11.66
C GLU A 132 -35.24 -5.23 -12.93
N LEU A 133 -34.59 -4.43 -13.80
CA LEU A 133 -35.19 -4.01 -15.07
C LEU A 133 -35.54 -5.20 -15.97
N SER A 134 -34.69 -6.23 -16.02
CA SER A 134 -34.98 -7.42 -16.82
C SER A 134 -36.16 -8.23 -16.27
N LEU A 135 -36.36 -8.24 -14.95
CA LEU A 135 -37.51 -8.89 -14.32
C LEU A 135 -38.80 -8.13 -14.60
N LEU A 136 -38.76 -6.80 -14.62
CA LEU A 136 -39.92 -5.95 -14.93
C LEU A 136 -40.34 -6.11 -16.40
N LEU A 137 -39.39 -6.07 -17.33
CA LEU A 137 -39.68 -6.26 -18.77
C LEU A 137 -40.24 -7.64 -19.08
N ALA A 138 -39.85 -8.67 -18.32
CA ALA A 138 -40.40 -10.01 -18.47
C ALA A 138 -41.87 -10.14 -17.98
N GLN A 139 -42.35 -9.17 -17.19
CA GLN A 139 -43.72 -9.13 -16.65
C GLN A 139 -44.66 -8.24 -17.49
N GLU A 140 -44.13 -7.46 -18.44
CA GLU A 140 -44.94 -6.64 -19.32
C GLU A 140 -45.73 -7.52 -20.31
N PRO A 141 -47.05 -7.37 -20.42
CA PRO A 141 -47.84 -8.11 -21.39
C PRO A 141 -47.46 -7.67 -22.82
N THR A 142 -47.13 -8.64 -23.68
CA THR A 142 -46.86 -8.46 -25.12
C THR A 142 -48.07 -8.00 -25.92
#